data_AF-A0A5N6Y7E7-F1
#
_entry.id   AF-A0A5N6Y7E7-F1
#
_cell.length_a   1.000
_cell.length_b   1.000
_cell.length_c   1.000
_cell.angle_alpha   90.00
_cell.angle_beta   90.00
_cell.angle_gamma   90.00
#
_symmetry.space_group_name_H-M   'P 1'
#
loop_
_entity.id
_entity.type
_entity.pdbx_description
1 polymer ?
#
loop_
_entity_poly.entity_id
_entity_poly.type
_entity_poly.pdbx_seq_one_letter_code
_entity_poly.pdbx_strand_id
1 'polypeptide(L)'
;MTDERPILDLLVSDACHKLSKKHRAEYVRKVLLPLVDESTRQHNRWMKTFLGRNVADMSVLRTFDFGPFHVQMINDILDKWKNYLPASSLLRHRGYALSYIRQPEQDMVTEAIAKREPEHRQTNAGKHWSQYIDFCRRWLPFGQLHNLVRQTIKSKVSNGITIENIMVEYAERAAIVARHPIIFSREQAKFVFSTDVITGALQALAGKSRGYTDSVSQGRYQVLYQRTLEQIVANVESLRTEEWLNSLDRQPVVLSSWLELQVTILPSPKVNLFVEEPDKEFVRRVLQLVERCVADPTLLAEFKLLEGAMKIPERSVILSCALLLGDGPTHEHTSLYGTLRIQLAQALVSRLVSAELELNNEVKAMLRKWKTSPSEYVRGVGWGFENAVP
;
A
#
# COMPACT_ATOMS: atom_id res chain seq x y z
N MET A 1 1.87 25.25 24.79
CA MET A 1 0.42 25.37 25.05
C MET A 1 -0.26 24.27 24.26
N THR A 2 -0.88 23.32 24.94
CA THR A 2 -1.77 22.35 24.30
C THR A 2 -2.95 23.15 23.74
N ASP A 3 -3.11 23.16 22.41
CA ASP A 3 -4.22 23.81 21.71
C ASP A 3 -5.48 22.96 21.92
N GLU A 4 -5.94 22.90 23.17
CA GLU A 4 -7.11 22.11 23.58
C GLU A 4 -8.37 22.74 23.00
N ARG A 5 -9.14 21.93 22.25
CA ARG A 5 -10.36 22.36 21.56
C ARG A 5 -11.55 21.56 22.11
N PRO A 6 -11.89 21.71 23.40
CA PRO A 6 -12.83 20.84 24.09
C PRO A 6 -14.23 20.82 23.45
N ILE A 7 -14.68 21.95 22.87
CA ILE A 7 -15.96 22.00 22.15
C ILE A 7 -15.88 21.20 20.84
N LEU A 8 -14.77 21.31 20.11
CA LEU A 8 -14.61 20.56 18.87
C LEU A 8 -14.52 19.06 19.14
N ASP A 9 -13.76 18.68 20.17
CA ASP A 9 -13.65 17.29 20.62
C ASP A 9 -15.00 16.76 21.10
N LEU A 10 -15.78 17.57 21.82
CA LEU A 10 -17.13 17.20 22.21
C LEU A 10 -18.01 16.86 21.00
N LEU A 11 -17.96 17.69 19.95
CA LEU A 11 -18.78 17.54 18.76
C LEU A 11 -18.30 16.38 17.86
N VAL A 12 -17.00 16.30 17.59
CA VAL A 12 -16.42 15.34 16.63
C VAL A 12 -16.15 14.00 17.28
N SER A 13 -15.61 14.00 18.49
CA SER A 13 -15.06 12.82 19.14
C SER A 13 -16.04 12.20 20.13
N ASP A 14 -16.47 12.95 21.14
CA ASP A 14 -17.26 12.42 22.24
C ASP A 14 -18.71 12.12 21.86
N ALA A 15 -19.30 12.93 20.97
CA ALA A 15 -20.68 12.80 20.57
C ALA A 15 -20.98 11.41 20.00
N CYS A 16 -20.01 10.74 19.38
CA CYS A 16 -20.17 9.38 18.87
C CYS A 16 -20.52 8.39 19.99
N HIS A 17 -19.96 8.59 21.19
CA HIS A 17 -20.20 7.71 22.34
C HIS A 17 -21.42 8.15 23.16
N LYS A 18 -21.69 9.46 23.22
CA LYS A 18 -22.79 10.04 24.00
C LYS A 18 -24.15 9.93 23.30
N LEU A 19 -24.20 9.93 21.97
CA LEU A 19 -25.45 9.82 21.21
C LEU A 19 -25.92 8.37 21.06
N SER A 20 -27.22 8.16 21.25
CA SER A 20 -27.86 6.88 20.94
C SER A 20 -27.71 6.52 19.45
N LYS A 21 -27.54 5.23 19.13
CA LYS A 21 -27.26 4.75 17.76
C LYS A 21 -28.29 5.23 16.72
N LYS A 22 -29.55 5.43 17.12
CA LYS A 22 -30.64 5.92 16.25
C LYS A 22 -30.46 7.36 15.79
N HIS A 23 -29.79 8.22 16.56
CA HIS A 23 -29.60 9.64 16.21
C HIS A 23 -28.29 9.91 15.47
N ARG A 24 -27.36 8.95 15.39
CA ARG A 24 -26.01 9.16 14.86
C ARG A 24 -25.99 9.50 13.37
N ALA A 25 -26.81 8.84 12.56
CA ALA A 25 -26.91 9.14 11.13
C ALA A 25 -27.42 10.57 10.88
N GLU A 26 -28.44 10.97 11.63
CA GLU A 26 -28.98 12.32 11.55
C GLU A 26 -27.98 13.37 12.04
N TYR A 27 -27.27 13.09 13.13
CA TYR A 27 -26.22 13.96 13.66
C TYR A 27 -25.08 14.18 12.65
N VAL A 28 -24.60 13.11 11.99
CA VAL A 28 -23.60 13.22 10.93
C VAL A 28 -24.08 14.17 9.83
N ARG A 29 -25.31 13.96 9.35
CA ARG A 29 -25.88 14.73 8.23
C ARG A 29 -26.19 16.19 8.58
N LYS A 30 -26.77 16.44 9.75
CA LYS A 30 -27.27 17.77 10.15
C LYS A 30 -26.26 18.61 10.92
N VAL A 31 -25.26 17.99 11.54
CA VAL A 31 -24.31 18.69 12.42
C VAL A 31 -22.87 18.51 11.93
N LEU A 32 -22.36 17.29 11.84
CA LEU A 32 -20.93 17.08 11.58
C LEU A 32 -20.49 17.52 10.19
N LEU A 33 -21.18 17.06 9.13
CA LEU A 33 -20.79 17.43 7.77
C LEU A 33 -20.93 18.95 7.54
N PRO A 34 -22.03 19.62 7.95
CA PRO A 34 -22.13 21.08 7.89
C PRO A 34 -21.07 21.81 8.71
N LEU A 35 -20.68 21.30 9.89
CA LEU A 35 -19.60 21.86 10.70
C LEU A 35 -18.27 21.83 9.94
N VAL A 36 -17.95 20.71 9.28
CA VAL A 36 -16.74 20.60 8.45
C VAL A 36 -16.81 21.57 7.28
N ASP A 37 -17.95 21.67 6.59
CA ASP A 37 -18.15 22.59 5.47
C ASP A 37 -17.92 24.05 5.87
N GLU A 38 -18.54 24.48 6.95
CA GLU A 38 -18.43 25.85 7.42
C GLU A 38 -17.02 26.15 7.96
N SER A 39 -16.41 25.22 8.71
CA SER A 39 -15.02 25.34 9.16
C SER A 39 -14.06 25.45 7.97
N THR A 40 -14.26 24.62 6.94
CA THR A 40 -13.47 24.65 5.70
C THR A 40 -13.63 25.98 4.98
N ARG A 41 -14.85 26.47 4.82
CA ARG A 41 -15.15 27.73 4.15
C ARG A 41 -14.49 28.93 4.85
N GLN A 42 -14.61 28.99 6.18
CA GLN A 42 -14.04 30.07 6.97
C GLN A 42 -12.51 30.01 6.99
N HIS A 43 -11.94 28.81 7.17
CA HIS A 43 -10.49 28.64 7.14
C HIS A 43 -9.90 29.01 5.78
N ASN A 44 -10.52 28.58 4.67
CA ASN A 44 -10.09 28.97 3.33
C ASN A 44 -10.12 30.49 3.12
N ARG A 45 -11.21 31.16 3.55
CA ARG A 45 -11.31 32.62 3.46
C ARG A 45 -10.19 33.30 4.26
N TRP A 46 -9.94 32.82 5.48
CA TRP A 46 -8.90 33.35 6.36
C TRP A 46 -7.51 33.13 5.76
N MET A 47 -7.18 31.91 5.32
CA MET A 47 -5.90 31.56 4.69
C MET A 47 -5.65 32.41 3.45
N LYS A 48 -6.63 32.54 2.55
CA LYS A 48 -6.48 33.38 1.35
C LYS A 48 -6.26 34.85 1.69
N THR A 49 -6.87 35.35 2.76
CA THR A 49 -6.65 36.73 3.23
C THR A 49 -5.25 36.91 3.83
N PHE A 50 -4.82 35.96 4.66
CA PHE A 50 -3.47 35.94 5.25
C PHE A 50 -2.39 35.88 4.16
N LEU A 51 -2.56 34.99 3.18
CA LEU A 51 -1.62 34.81 2.08
C LEU A 51 -1.64 35.98 1.09
N GLY A 52 -2.81 36.58 0.80
CA GLY A 52 -2.90 37.75 -0.08
C GLY A 52 -2.20 38.99 0.46
N ARG A 53 -1.94 39.05 1.78
CA ARG A 53 -1.10 40.09 2.39
C ARG A 53 0.38 39.83 2.21
N ASN A 54 0.79 38.61 1.86
CA ASN A 54 2.19 38.18 1.90
C ASN A 54 2.72 37.77 0.52
N VAL A 55 1.87 37.28 -0.36
CA VAL A 55 2.23 36.74 -1.68
C VAL A 55 1.64 37.63 -2.78
N ALA A 56 2.49 38.13 -3.67
CA ALA A 56 2.09 39.04 -4.75
C ALA A 56 1.26 38.35 -5.85
N ASP A 57 1.60 37.09 -6.18
CA ASP A 57 0.81 36.27 -7.10
C ASP A 57 0.00 35.21 -6.35
N MET A 58 -1.33 35.43 -6.32
CA MET A 58 -2.29 34.52 -5.71
C MET A 58 -2.87 33.51 -6.72
N SER A 59 -2.45 33.52 -7.98
CA SER A 59 -2.98 32.65 -9.05
C SER A 59 -2.89 31.17 -8.65
N VAL A 60 -1.73 30.75 -8.11
CA VAL A 60 -1.43 29.40 -7.60
C VAL A 60 -2.37 28.97 -6.46
N LEU A 61 -2.97 29.92 -5.75
CA LEU A 61 -3.76 29.67 -4.54
C LEU A 61 -5.28 29.83 -4.75
N ARG A 62 -5.73 30.26 -5.94
CA ARG A 62 -7.17 30.48 -6.20
C ARG A 62 -7.99 29.20 -6.01
N THR A 63 -7.49 28.08 -6.53
CA THR A 63 -8.10 26.74 -6.45
C THR A 63 -7.64 25.95 -5.23
N PHE A 64 -6.88 26.56 -4.32
CA PHE A 64 -6.40 25.89 -3.13
C PHE A 64 -7.54 25.70 -2.13
N ASP A 65 -7.66 24.47 -1.63
CA ASP A 65 -8.51 24.10 -0.51
C ASP A 65 -7.62 23.74 0.69
N PHE A 66 -7.63 24.61 1.70
CA PHE A 66 -6.86 24.42 2.93
C PHE A 66 -7.55 23.49 3.94
N GLY A 67 -8.79 23.05 3.67
CA GLY A 67 -9.57 22.23 4.59
C GLY A 67 -10.10 22.97 5.80
N PRO A 68 -10.66 22.25 6.79
CA PRO A 68 -11.15 22.86 8.01
C PRO A 68 -10.01 23.41 8.86
N PHE A 69 -10.32 24.34 9.76
CA PHE A 69 -9.32 25.01 10.59
C PHE A 69 -8.48 24.02 11.41
N HIS A 70 -9.10 22.95 11.89
CA HIS A 70 -8.40 21.84 12.55
C HIS A 70 -8.45 20.61 11.65
N VAL A 71 -7.45 20.47 10.76
CA VAL A 71 -7.49 19.49 9.66
C VAL A 71 -7.56 18.03 10.14
N GLN A 72 -7.04 17.73 11.34
CA GLN A 72 -7.11 16.40 11.95
C GLN A 72 -8.56 15.94 12.18
N MET A 73 -9.53 16.86 12.30
CA MET A 73 -10.94 16.49 12.48
C MET A 73 -11.46 15.56 11.37
N ILE A 74 -10.90 15.64 10.16
CA ILE A 74 -11.33 14.79 9.04
C ILE A 74 -10.99 13.32 9.30
N ASN A 75 -9.82 13.05 9.88
CA ASN A 75 -9.42 11.70 10.28
C ASN A 75 -10.33 11.20 11.40
N ASP A 76 -10.57 12.04 12.41
CA ASP A 76 -11.36 11.66 13.57
C ASP A 76 -12.82 11.38 13.18
N ILE A 77 -13.36 12.17 12.25
CA ILE A 77 -14.67 11.95 11.66
C ILE A 77 -14.69 10.60 10.92
N LEU A 78 -13.72 10.36 10.03
CA LEU A 78 -13.67 9.11 9.27
C LEU A 78 -13.54 7.89 10.20
N ASP A 79 -12.67 7.94 11.20
CA ASP A 79 -12.46 6.81 12.10
C ASP A 79 -13.69 6.51 12.98
N LYS A 80 -14.26 7.55 13.62
CA LYS A 80 -15.33 7.40 14.60
C LYS A 80 -16.71 7.25 13.97
N TRP A 81 -16.92 7.84 12.80
CA TRP A 81 -18.25 7.93 12.16
C TRP A 81 -18.37 7.16 10.85
N LYS A 82 -17.35 6.42 10.39
CA LYS A 82 -17.37 5.61 9.14
C LYS A 82 -18.67 4.87 8.84
N ASN A 83 -19.31 4.26 9.84
CA ASN A 83 -20.55 3.51 9.64
C ASN A 83 -21.76 4.39 9.29
N TYR A 84 -21.68 5.70 9.50
CA TYR A 84 -22.75 6.68 9.30
C TYR A 84 -22.41 7.72 8.22
N LEU A 85 -21.20 7.66 7.67
CA LEU A 85 -20.72 8.58 6.65
C LEU A 85 -21.16 8.13 5.24
N PRO A 86 -21.53 9.08 4.36
CA PRO A 86 -21.73 8.77 2.95
C PRO A 86 -20.40 8.40 2.27
N ALA A 87 -20.46 7.59 1.22
CA ALA A 87 -19.29 7.17 0.44
C ALA A 87 -18.48 8.36 -0.13
N SER A 88 -19.15 9.47 -0.46
CA SER A 88 -18.50 10.72 -0.92
C SER A 88 -17.51 11.31 0.10
N SER A 89 -17.60 10.93 1.38
CA SER A 89 -16.64 11.34 2.40
C SER A 89 -15.22 10.81 2.12
N LEU A 90 -15.09 9.68 1.41
CA LEU A 90 -13.79 9.13 1.00
C LEU A 90 -13.08 10.06 0.00
N LEU A 91 -13.81 10.60 -0.97
CA LEU A 91 -13.30 11.55 -1.95
C LEU A 91 -12.85 12.85 -1.28
N ARG A 92 -13.64 13.35 -0.33
CA ARG A 92 -13.24 14.53 0.45
C ARG A 92 -11.98 14.26 1.27
N HIS A 93 -11.91 13.09 1.92
CA HIS A 93 -10.71 12.67 2.64
C HIS A 93 -9.48 12.57 1.71
N ARG A 94 -9.65 12.19 0.44
CA ARG A 94 -8.56 12.10 -0.55
C ARG A 94 -7.78 13.40 -0.67
N GLY A 95 -8.47 14.52 -0.82
CA GLY A 95 -7.85 15.84 -1.01
C GLY A 95 -6.90 16.19 0.12
N TYR A 96 -7.30 15.90 1.37
CA TYR A 96 -6.44 16.09 2.54
C TYR A 96 -5.32 15.06 2.59
N ALA A 97 -5.64 13.81 2.23
CA ALA A 97 -4.68 12.73 2.30
C ALA A 97 -3.51 12.84 1.34
N LEU A 98 -3.71 13.59 0.27
CA LEU A 98 -2.74 13.89 -0.76
C LEU A 98 -2.28 15.34 -0.72
N SER A 99 -2.51 16.05 0.39
CA SER A 99 -2.12 17.46 0.54
C SER A 99 -0.62 17.69 0.40
N TYR A 100 0.20 16.69 0.74
CA TYR A 100 1.66 16.71 0.57
C TYR A 100 2.12 16.87 -0.88
N ILE A 101 1.29 16.52 -1.88
CA ILE A 101 1.64 16.68 -3.30
C ILE A 101 1.82 18.16 -3.65
N ARG A 102 1.12 19.04 -2.94
CA ARG A 102 1.18 20.49 -3.13
C ARG A 102 2.31 21.15 -2.35
N GLN A 103 3.29 20.36 -1.87
CA GLN A 103 4.39 20.90 -1.10
C GLN A 103 5.20 21.95 -1.88
N PRO A 104 5.58 21.74 -3.16
CA PRO A 104 6.39 22.73 -3.87
C PRO A 104 5.75 24.13 -3.85
N GLU A 105 4.44 24.20 -4.08
CA GLU A 105 3.68 25.45 -4.00
C GLU A 105 3.64 26.02 -2.58
N GLN A 106 3.46 25.16 -1.57
CA GLN A 106 3.47 25.56 -0.17
C GLN A 106 4.83 26.07 0.32
N ASP A 107 5.93 25.49 -0.14
CA ASP A 107 7.29 25.92 0.20
C ASP A 107 7.59 27.29 -0.43
N MET A 108 7.22 27.49 -1.71
CA MET A 108 7.31 28.82 -2.37
C MET A 108 6.53 29.90 -1.60
N VAL A 109 5.32 29.58 -1.15
CA VAL A 109 4.50 30.50 -0.34
C VAL A 109 5.15 30.77 1.01
N THR A 110 5.69 29.75 1.67
CA THR A 110 6.38 29.90 2.95
C THR A 110 7.61 30.79 2.83
N GLU A 111 8.38 30.64 1.75
CA GLU A 111 9.54 31.49 1.46
C GLU A 111 9.12 32.93 1.19
N ALA A 112 8.05 33.16 0.43
CA ALA A 112 7.51 34.49 0.17
C ALA A 112 7.06 35.20 1.46
N ILE A 113 6.37 34.49 2.36
CA ILE A 113 6.01 35.02 3.68
C ILE A 113 7.27 35.37 4.47
N ALA A 114 8.26 34.47 4.53
CA ALA A 114 9.49 34.69 5.30
C ALA A 114 10.30 35.88 4.80
N LYS A 115 10.33 36.12 3.48
CA LYS A 115 11.00 37.29 2.87
C LYS A 115 10.32 38.61 3.26
N ARG A 116 8.98 38.64 3.33
CA ARG A 116 8.21 39.85 3.62
C ARG A 116 8.09 40.14 5.11
N GLU A 117 7.86 39.10 5.91
CA GLU A 117 7.67 39.15 7.35
C GLU A 117 8.62 38.12 8.03
N PRO A 118 9.89 38.49 8.30
CA PRO A 118 10.87 37.57 8.88
C PRO A 118 10.43 36.99 10.24
N GLU A 119 9.66 37.76 11.01
CA GLU A 119 9.14 37.37 12.32
C GLU A 119 7.78 36.65 12.27
N HIS A 120 7.25 36.31 11.08
CA HIS A 120 5.91 35.72 10.93
C HIS A 120 5.69 34.51 11.84
N ARG A 121 6.72 33.67 12.05
CA ARG A 121 6.65 32.47 12.91
C ARG A 121 6.33 32.78 14.38
N GLN A 122 6.55 34.01 14.83
CA GLN A 122 6.23 34.44 16.19
C GLN A 122 4.76 34.87 16.33
N THR A 123 4.15 35.32 15.23
CA THR A 123 2.74 35.73 15.17
C THR A 123 1.79 34.55 15.27
N ASN A 124 0.56 34.78 15.74
CA ASN A 124 -0.47 33.73 15.77
C ASN A 124 -0.79 33.20 14.36
N ALA A 125 -0.80 34.07 13.35
CA ALA A 125 -1.08 33.66 11.98
C ALA A 125 0.03 32.79 11.38
N GLY A 126 1.29 33.17 11.57
CA GLY A 126 2.42 32.37 11.10
C GLY A 126 2.61 31.06 11.88
N LYS A 127 2.24 31.03 13.18
CA LYS A 127 2.15 29.77 13.95
C LYS A 127 1.10 28.83 13.35
N HIS A 128 -0.09 29.34 13.04
CA HIS A 128 -1.15 28.56 12.39
C HIS A 128 -0.72 28.05 11.00
N TRP A 129 -0.09 28.90 10.18
CA TRP A 129 0.50 28.48 8.89
C TRP A 129 1.53 27.35 9.08
N SER A 130 2.45 27.52 10.04
CA SER A 130 3.47 26.50 10.32
C SER A 130 2.85 25.17 10.76
N GLN A 131 1.83 25.21 11.63
CA GLN A 131 1.07 24.03 12.04
C GLN A 131 0.38 23.35 10.86
N TYR A 132 -0.20 24.12 9.93
CA TYR A 132 -0.82 23.61 8.71
C TYR A 132 0.20 22.92 7.80
N ILE A 133 1.36 23.54 7.57
CA ILE A 133 2.43 22.94 6.76
C ILE A 133 2.97 21.65 7.40
N ASP A 134 3.25 21.68 8.71
CA ASP A 134 3.73 20.50 9.42
C ASP A 134 2.70 19.37 9.45
N PHE A 135 1.41 19.70 9.35
CA PHE A 135 0.35 18.73 9.19
C PHE A 135 0.38 18.09 7.80
N CYS A 136 0.46 18.88 6.73
CA CYS A 136 0.54 18.38 5.35
C CYS A 136 1.76 17.46 5.16
N ARG A 137 2.90 17.79 5.77
CA ARG A 137 4.14 16.99 5.75
C ARG A 137 4.01 15.60 6.37
N ARG A 138 3.18 15.46 7.42
CA ARG A 138 3.07 14.23 8.21
C ARG A 138 1.97 13.30 7.71
N TRP A 139 1.23 13.69 6.67
CA TRP A 139 0.07 12.92 6.27
C TRP A 139 0.45 11.61 5.59
N LEU A 140 -0.24 10.54 5.97
CA LEU A 140 -0.07 9.20 5.39
C LEU A 140 -1.20 8.93 4.39
N PRO A 141 -0.92 8.86 3.07
CA PRO A 141 -1.96 8.77 2.03
C PRO A 141 -2.95 7.61 2.22
N PHE A 142 -2.44 6.49 2.74
CA PHE A 142 -3.19 5.26 2.95
C PHE A 142 -3.54 4.96 4.41
N GLY A 143 -3.08 5.77 5.38
CA GLY A 143 -3.19 5.46 6.81
C GLY A 143 -4.61 5.12 7.25
N GLN A 144 -5.58 5.98 6.95
CA GLN A 144 -6.99 5.71 7.27
C GLN A 144 -7.60 4.61 6.42
N LEU A 145 -7.21 4.48 5.14
CA LEU A 145 -7.70 3.39 4.30
C LEU A 145 -7.26 2.02 4.83
N HIS A 146 -6.03 1.89 5.35
CA HIS A 146 -5.58 0.68 6.02
C HIS A 146 -6.47 0.31 7.22
N ASN A 147 -6.87 1.30 8.02
CA ASN A 147 -7.79 1.09 9.13
C ASN A 147 -9.16 0.62 8.67
N LEU A 148 -9.69 1.23 7.59
CA LEU A 148 -10.97 0.85 7.01
C LEU A 148 -10.94 -0.56 6.39
N VAL A 149 -9.86 -0.94 5.72
CA VAL A 149 -9.67 -2.29 5.15
C VAL A 149 -9.55 -3.36 6.25
N ARG A 150 -8.94 -3.01 7.40
CA ARG A 150 -8.80 -3.94 8.53
C ARG A 150 -10.11 -4.19 9.27
N GLN A 151 -11.07 -3.28 9.20
CA GLN A 151 -12.30 -3.34 9.98
C GLN A 151 -13.50 -3.64 9.08
N THR A 152 -14.34 -4.60 9.48
CA THR A 152 -15.58 -4.86 8.75
C THR A 152 -16.54 -3.68 8.88
N ILE A 153 -16.68 -2.89 7.82
CA ILE A 153 -17.59 -1.74 7.80
C ILE A 153 -19.00 -2.22 7.47
N LYS A 154 -19.93 -1.87 8.35
CA LYS A 154 -21.36 -2.14 8.17
C LYS A 154 -22.07 -0.80 8.14
N SER A 155 -22.22 -0.25 6.95
CA SER A 155 -22.94 1.00 6.74
C SER A 155 -24.32 0.97 7.40
N LYS A 156 -24.69 2.10 8.01
CA LYS A 156 -25.97 2.36 8.64
C LYS A 156 -26.79 3.41 7.88
N VAL A 157 -26.31 3.83 6.71
CA VAL A 157 -26.97 4.77 5.82
C VAL A 157 -26.96 4.21 4.38
N SER A 158 -27.99 4.52 3.59
CA SER A 158 -28.22 3.92 2.26
C SER A 158 -27.12 4.19 1.25
N ASN A 159 -26.48 5.37 1.33
CA ASN A 159 -25.36 5.79 0.49
C ASN A 159 -24.00 5.75 1.22
N GLY A 160 -23.89 4.90 2.24
CA GLY A 160 -22.72 4.87 3.10
C GLY A 160 -21.52 4.12 2.52
N ILE A 161 -20.40 4.18 3.23
CA ILE A 161 -19.14 3.56 2.81
C ILE A 161 -19.28 2.04 2.75
N THR A 162 -18.97 1.45 1.59
CA THR A 162 -18.80 0.00 1.40
C THR A 162 -17.34 -0.37 1.14
N ILE A 163 -17.02 -1.67 1.14
CA ILE A 163 -15.67 -2.14 0.81
C ILE A 163 -15.32 -1.83 -0.65
N GLU A 164 -16.28 -1.90 -1.57
CA GLU A 164 -16.11 -1.55 -2.98
C GLU A 164 -15.73 -0.08 -3.12
N ASN A 165 -16.39 0.83 -2.37
CA ASN A 165 -15.99 2.23 -2.36
C ASN A 165 -14.57 2.43 -1.83
N ILE A 166 -14.17 1.68 -0.80
CA ILE A 166 -12.83 1.75 -0.23
C ILE A 166 -11.79 1.27 -1.25
N MET A 167 -12.06 0.18 -1.96
CA MET A 167 -11.14 -0.37 -2.96
C MET A 167 -10.97 0.55 -4.16
N VAL A 168 -12.06 1.13 -4.66
CA VAL A 168 -12.00 2.18 -5.71
C VAL A 168 -11.15 3.36 -5.22
N GLU A 169 -11.44 3.87 -4.01
CA GLU A 169 -10.65 4.96 -3.42
C GLU A 169 -9.18 4.60 -3.24
N TYR A 170 -8.89 3.36 -2.87
CA TYR A 170 -7.54 2.85 -2.68
C TYR A 170 -6.76 2.85 -3.99
N ALA A 171 -7.34 2.29 -5.07
CA ALA A 171 -6.74 2.26 -6.39
C ALA A 171 -6.49 3.68 -6.93
N GLU A 172 -7.45 4.56 -6.75
CA GLU A 172 -7.37 5.96 -7.15
C GLU A 172 -6.25 6.72 -6.42
N ARG A 173 -6.13 6.55 -5.09
CA ARG A 173 -5.02 7.15 -4.33
C ARG A 173 -3.68 6.61 -4.79
N ALA A 174 -3.58 5.30 -5.01
CA ALA A 174 -2.35 4.69 -5.50
C ALA A 174 -1.98 5.20 -6.89
N ALA A 175 -2.94 5.40 -7.79
CA ALA A 175 -2.68 6.01 -9.09
C ALA A 175 -2.10 7.43 -8.98
N ILE A 176 -2.59 8.24 -8.03
CA ILE A 176 -2.08 9.60 -7.83
C ILE A 176 -0.69 9.58 -7.16
N VAL A 177 -0.50 8.76 -6.13
CA VAL A 177 0.77 8.63 -5.41
C VAL A 177 1.85 8.06 -6.33
N ALA A 178 1.53 7.13 -7.23
CA ALA A 178 2.48 6.58 -8.19
C ALA A 178 3.05 7.65 -9.13
N ARG A 179 2.27 8.69 -9.44
CA ARG A 179 2.72 9.84 -10.24
C ARG A 179 3.48 10.89 -9.42
N HIS A 180 3.31 10.88 -8.08
CA HIS A 180 3.95 11.81 -7.15
C HIS A 180 4.58 11.07 -5.95
N PRO A 181 5.55 10.18 -6.18
CA PRO A 181 6.12 9.30 -5.14
C PRO A 181 7.12 10.07 -4.27
N ILE A 182 6.64 11.01 -3.47
CA ILE A 182 7.44 11.81 -2.55
C ILE A 182 7.00 11.61 -1.10
N ILE A 183 7.96 11.64 -0.18
CA ILE A 183 7.72 11.59 1.27
C ILE A 183 8.54 12.64 1.99
N PHE A 184 8.06 13.11 3.14
CA PHE A 184 8.85 13.97 3.99
C PHE A 184 9.88 13.16 4.79
N SER A 185 11.16 13.34 4.49
CA SER A 185 12.27 12.79 5.28
C SER A 185 12.54 13.68 6.47
N ARG A 186 12.37 13.13 7.69
CA ARG A 186 12.68 13.85 8.93
C ARG A 186 14.19 14.09 9.08
N GLU A 187 15.01 13.15 8.64
CA GLU A 187 16.48 13.23 8.72
C GLU A 187 17.02 14.37 7.85
N GLN A 188 16.46 14.52 6.64
CA GLN A 188 16.89 15.57 5.71
C GLN A 188 16.04 16.85 5.81
N ALA A 189 15.00 16.85 6.66
CA ALA A 189 14.03 17.93 6.82
C ALA A 189 13.41 18.43 5.49
N LYS A 190 13.26 17.55 4.50
CA LYS A 190 12.74 17.87 3.16
C LYS A 190 11.98 16.70 2.54
N PHE A 191 11.24 16.98 1.48
CA PHE A 191 10.65 15.92 0.67
C PHE A 191 11.73 15.23 -0.17
N VAL A 192 11.65 13.91 -0.20
CA VAL A 192 12.51 13.05 -0.99
C VAL A 192 11.64 12.13 -1.83
N PHE A 193 12.17 11.73 -2.98
CA PHE A 193 11.56 10.69 -3.78
C PHE A 193 11.59 9.36 -3.01
N SER A 194 10.47 8.64 -2.97
CA SER A 194 10.39 7.29 -2.41
C SER A 194 9.20 6.52 -3.00
N THR A 195 9.49 5.31 -3.48
CA THR A 195 8.48 4.33 -3.92
C THR A 195 7.84 3.57 -2.75
N ASP A 196 8.38 3.72 -1.53
CA ASP A 196 7.95 2.96 -0.34
C ASP A 196 6.49 3.19 0.01
N VAL A 197 5.93 4.36 -0.34
CA VAL A 197 4.51 4.65 -0.09
C VAL A 197 3.60 3.73 -0.89
N ILE A 198 3.94 3.50 -2.16
CA ILE A 198 3.20 2.58 -3.04
C ILE A 198 3.48 1.14 -2.63
N THR A 199 4.74 0.79 -2.42
CA THR A 199 5.12 -0.56 -2.00
C THR A 199 4.41 -0.94 -0.68
N GLY A 200 4.42 -0.06 0.32
CA GLY A 200 3.74 -0.28 1.59
C GLY A 200 2.21 -0.39 1.46
N ALA A 201 1.61 0.36 0.53
CA ALA A 201 0.19 0.25 0.23
C ALA A 201 -0.16 -1.11 -0.41
N LEU A 202 0.63 -1.53 -1.40
CA LEU A 202 0.48 -2.84 -2.04
C LEU A 202 0.68 -3.98 -1.04
N GLN A 203 1.70 -3.93 -0.20
CA GLN A 203 1.95 -4.94 0.83
C GLN A 203 0.79 -5.06 1.83
N ALA A 204 0.18 -3.94 2.23
CA ALA A 204 -0.97 -3.93 3.13
C ALA A 204 -2.20 -4.64 2.53
N LEU A 205 -2.43 -4.48 1.23
CA LEU A 205 -3.48 -5.19 0.50
C LEU A 205 -3.11 -6.65 0.22
N ALA A 206 -1.86 -6.95 -0.12
CA ALA A 206 -1.37 -8.30 -0.42
C ALA A 206 -1.56 -9.25 0.76
N GLY A 207 -1.32 -8.77 2.00
CA GLY A 207 -1.60 -9.56 3.20
C GLY A 207 -3.09 -9.94 3.35
N LYS A 208 -4.01 -9.14 2.79
CA LYS A 208 -5.45 -9.42 2.79
C LYS A 208 -5.91 -10.25 1.61
N SER A 209 -5.32 -10.06 0.43
CA SER A 209 -5.60 -10.88 -0.76
C SER A 209 -5.08 -12.30 -0.63
N ARG A 210 -4.09 -12.54 0.23
CA ARG A 210 -3.51 -13.87 0.49
C ARG A 210 -4.13 -14.59 1.68
N GLY A 211 -5.12 -13.99 2.34
CA GLY A 211 -5.73 -14.52 3.56
C GLY A 211 -6.22 -15.97 3.42
N TYR A 212 -6.03 -16.74 4.49
CA TYR A 212 -6.34 -18.17 4.57
C TYR A 212 -7.68 -18.40 5.29
N THR A 213 -8.75 -17.76 4.80
CA THR A 213 -10.05 -17.79 5.50
C THR A 213 -11.10 -18.57 4.73
N ASP A 214 -11.81 -19.47 5.42
CA ASP A 214 -12.76 -20.42 4.81
C ASP A 214 -14.18 -19.88 4.60
N SER A 215 -14.49 -18.62 4.97
CA SER A 215 -15.85 -18.10 4.81
C SER A 215 -16.08 -17.47 3.42
N VAL A 216 -17.23 -17.79 2.80
CA VAL A 216 -17.63 -17.29 1.46
C VAL A 216 -17.63 -15.76 1.37
N SER A 217 -18.04 -15.07 2.44
CA SER A 217 -18.07 -13.60 2.48
C SER A 217 -16.66 -12.99 2.52
N GLN A 218 -15.69 -13.65 3.17
CA GLN A 218 -14.30 -13.23 3.16
C GLN A 218 -13.63 -13.55 1.81
N GLY A 219 -13.98 -14.67 1.17
CA GLY A 219 -13.51 -15.01 -0.18
C GLY A 219 -13.90 -13.96 -1.23
N ARG A 220 -15.12 -13.40 -1.16
CA ARG A 220 -15.52 -12.28 -2.05
C ARG A 220 -14.65 -11.04 -1.86
N TYR A 221 -14.29 -10.70 -0.61
CA TYR A 221 -13.40 -9.57 -0.34
C TYR A 221 -11.96 -9.85 -0.78
N GLN A 222 -11.50 -11.09 -0.66
CA GLN A 222 -10.19 -11.53 -1.14
C GLN A 222 -10.03 -11.29 -2.65
N VAL A 223 -11.04 -11.67 -3.43
CA VAL A 223 -11.10 -11.38 -4.87
C VAL A 223 -11.02 -9.88 -5.14
N LEU A 224 -11.75 -9.07 -4.37
CA LEU A 224 -11.75 -7.63 -4.54
C LEU A 224 -10.37 -7.03 -4.21
N TYR A 225 -9.70 -7.49 -3.15
CA TYR A 225 -8.33 -7.08 -2.82
C TYR A 225 -7.34 -7.44 -3.93
N GLN A 226 -7.43 -8.67 -4.46
CA GLN A 226 -6.57 -9.13 -5.55
C GLN A 226 -6.76 -8.29 -6.82
N ARG A 227 -8.00 -8.04 -7.23
CA ARG A 227 -8.28 -7.18 -8.40
C ARG A 227 -7.77 -5.75 -8.20
N THR A 228 -7.91 -5.22 -6.99
CA THR A 228 -7.43 -3.87 -6.66
C THR A 228 -5.90 -3.81 -6.74
N LEU A 229 -5.20 -4.83 -6.23
CA LEU A 229 -3.76 -4.97 -6.36
C LEU A 229 -3.31 -5.00 -7.82
N GLU A 230 -3.94 -5.86 -8.63
CA GLU A 230 -3.65 -5.98 -10.05
C GLU A 230 -3.92 -4.67 -10.80
N GLN A 231 -5.00 -3.97 -10.47
CA GLN A 231 -5.32 -2.66 -11.04
C GLN A 231 -4.25 -1.61 -10.67
N ILE A 232 -3.81 -1.58 -9.41
CA ILE A 232 -2.76 -0.64 -8.98
C ILE A 232 -1.46 -0.94 -9.71
N VAL A 233 -1.05 -2.20 -9.79
CA VAL A 233 0.16 -2.59 -10.52
C VAL A 233 0.04 -2.22 -11.99
N ALA A 234 -1.07 -2.53 -12.65
CA ALA A 234 -1.31 -2.13 -14.04
C ALA A 234 -1.23 -0.61 -14.23
N ASN A 235 -1.77 0.18 -13.28
CA ASN A 235 -1.67 1.63 -13.31
C ASN A 235 -0.22 2.12 -13.20
N VAL A 236 0.60 1.50 -12.34
CA VAL A 236 2.03 1.82 -12.22
C VAL A 236 2.78 1.41 -13.49
N GLU A 237 2.52 0.21 -14.00
CA GLU A 237 3.12 -0.30 -15.24
C GLU A 237 2.80 0.55 -16.46
N SER A 238 1.57 1.07 -16.58
CA SER A 238 1.20 1.94 -17.69
C SER A 238 1.95 3.28 -17.73
N LEU A 239 2.64 3.66 -16.64
CA LEU A 239 3.55 4.81 -16.64
C LEU A 239 4.89 4.50 -17.32
N ARG A 240 5.26 3.23 -17.51
CA ARG A 240 6.49 2.82 -18.22
C ARG A 240 6.28 2.84 -19.73
N THR A 241 6.10 4.03 -20.30
CA THR A 241 6.03 4.22 -21.75
C THR A 241 7.43 4.34 -22.36
N GLU A 242 7.57 4.16 -23.67
CA GLU A 242 8.84 4.41 -24.38
C GLU A 242 9.32 5.86 -24.19
N GLU A 243 8.39 6.82 -24.20
CA GLU A 243 8.68 8.23 -23.91
C GLU A 243 9.23 8.41 -22.50
N TRP A 244 8.64 7.74 -21.51
CA TRP A 244 9.11 7.81 -20.12
C TRP A 244 10.48 7.17 -19.95
N LEU A 245 10.74 6.03 -20.60
CA LEU A 245 12.03 5.33 -20.54
C LEU A 245 13.18 6.17 -21.14
N ASN A 246 12.89 6.92 -22.20
CA ASN A 246 13.89 7.69 -22.96
C ASN A 246 14.02 9.16 -22.52
N SER A 247 13.18 9.65 -21.60
CA SER A 247 13.21 11.03 -21.14
C SER A 247 14.06 11.22 -19.88
N LEU A 248 14.95 12.21 -19.89
CA LEU A 248 15.72 12.63 -18.71
C LEU A 248 14.86 13.44 -17.71
N ASP A 249 13.82 14.11 -18.20
CA ASP A 249 12.89 14.93 -17.40
C ASP A 249 11.60 14.17 -17.07
N ARG A 250 11.67 12.83 -17.08
CA ARG A 250 10.52 11.95 -16.87
C ARG A 250 9.86 12.19 -15.50
N GLN A 251 8.53 12.10 -15.50
CA GLN A 251 7.70 12.18 -14.30
C GLN A 251 6.77 10.97 -14.23
N PRO A 252 6.82 10.15 -13.16
CA PRO A 252 7.73 10.27 -12.01
C PRO A 252 9.19 9.93 -12.38
N VAL A 253 10.16 10.42 -11.60
CA VAL A 253 11.60 10.26 -11.89
C VAL A 253 12.04 8.79 -11.88
N VAL A 254 11.46 8.01 -10.97
CA VAL A 254 11.65 6.56 -10.84
C VAL A 254 10.26 5.94 -10.60
N LEU A 255 10.13 4.66 -10.94
CA LEU A 255 8.95 3.85 -10.63
C LEU A 255 9.41 2.68 -9.74
N SER A 256 8.49 2.08 -8.98
CA SER A 256 8.77 0.86 -8.20
C SER A 256 9.41 -0.21 -9.07
N SER A 257 10.08 -1.22 -8.52
CA SER A 257 10.62 -2.28 -9.35
C SER A 257 9.50 -3.08 -10.03
N TRP A 258 9.70 -3.47 -11.30
CA TRP A 258 8.77 -4.38 -11.97
C TRP A 258 8.65 -5.71 -11.21
N LEU A 259 9.78 -6.30 -10.80
CA LEU A 259 9.79 -7.59 -10.10
C LEU A 259 9.10 -7.47 -8.74
N GLU A 260 9.35 -6.38 -8.00
CA GLU A 260 8.66 -6.10 -6.74
C GLU A 260 7.14 -6.03 -6.90
N LEU A 261 6.66 -5.33 -7.95
CA LEU A 261 5.23 -5.23 -8.23
C LEU A 261 4.64 -6.61 -8.56
N GLN A 262 5.29 -7.38 -9.43
CA GLN A 262 4.80 -8.71 -9.81
C GLN A 262 4.79 -9.71 -8.64
N VAL A 263 5.85 -9.71 -7.82
CA VAL A 263 5.91 -10.54 -6.60
C VAL A 263 4.80 -10.16 -5.63
N THR A 264 4.46 -8.88 -5.52
CA THR A 264 3.43 -8.40 -4.59
C THR A 264 2.01 -8.84 -5.00
N ILE A 265 1.76 -9.10 -6.28
CA ILE A 265 0.46 -9.55 -6.78
C ILE A 265 0.35 -11.06 -6.95
N LEU A 266 1.38 -11.83 -6.58
CA LEU A 266 1.31 -13.29 -6.59
C LEU A 266 0.06 -13.76 -5.83
N PRO A 267 -0.73 -14.69 -6.41
CA PRO A 267 -1.99 -15.15 -5.84
C PRO A 267 -1.76 -15.95 -4.56
N SER A 268 -2.82 -16.21 -3.79
CA SER A 268 -2.72 -17.15 -2.67
C SER A 268 -2.51 -18.57 -3.21
N PRO A 269 -1.52 -19.33 -2.69
CA PRO A 269 -1.31 -20.72 -3.05
C PRO A 269 -2.32 -21.68 -2.41
N LYS A 270 -3.23 -21.20 -1.55
CA LYS A 270 -4.29 -22.04 -0.95
C LYS A 270 -5.69 -21.63 -1.37
N VAL A 271 -5.96 -20.32 -1.43
CA VAL A 271 -7.32 -19.81 -1.67
C VAL A 271 -7.32 -18.91 -2.89
N ASN A 272 -7.72 -19.45 -4.03
CA ASN A 272 -7.91 -18.68 -5.25
C ASN A 272 -9.23 -19.09 -5.91
N LEU A 273 -10.24 -18.21 -5.84
CA LEU A 273 -11.59 -18.50 -6.36
C LEU A 273 -11.68 -18.55 -7.89
N PHE A 274 -10.59 -18.23 -8.60
CA PHE A 274 -10.55 -18.23 -10.06
C PHE A 274 -10.00 -19.51 -10.68
N VAL A 275 -9.41 -20.40 -9.87
CA VAL A 275 -8.73 -21.62 -10.35
C VAL A 275 -9.02 -22.79 -9.44
N GLU A 276 -9.02 -24.00 -9.99
CA GLU A 276 -9.26 -25.23 -9.22
C GLU A 276 -8.03 -25.65 -8.39
N GLU A 277 -6.82 -25.32 -8.85
CA GLU A 277 -5.55 -25.70 -8.22
C GLU A 277 -4.70 -24.45 -7.88
N PRO A 278 -4.99 -23.77 -6.75
CA PRO A 278 -4.37 -22.48 -6.39
C PRO A 278 -2.85 -22.53 -6.23
N ASP A 279 -2.32 -23.62 -5.70
CA ASP A 279 -0.88 -23.87 -5.52
C ASP A 279 -0.16 -24.00 -6.87
N LYS A 280 -0.76 -24.71 -7.83
CA LYS A 280 -0.24 -24.80 -9.19
C LYS A 280 -0.25 -23.44 -9.89
N GLU A 281 -1.32 -22.65 -9.76
CA GLU A 281 -1.35 -21.30 -10.33
C GLU A 281 -0.30 -20.37 -9.68
N PHE A 282 -0.11 -20.45 -8.37
CA PHE A 282 0.95 -19.72 -7.68
C PHE A 282 2.34 -20.10 -8.22
N VAL A 283 2.65 -21.40 -8.26
CA VAL A 283 3.95 -21.87 -8.76
C VAL A 283 4.14 -21.51 -10.22
N ARG A 284 3.11 -21.64 -11.06
CA ARG A 284 3.16 -21.24 -12.48
C ARG A 284 3.52 -19.77 -12.63
N ARG A 285 2.91 -18.87 -11.84
CA ARG A 285 3.26 -17.44 -11.84
C ARG A 285 4.68 -17.18 -11.36
N VAL A 286 5.14 -17.90 -10.33
CA VAL A 286 6.53 -17.82 -9.85
C VAL A 286 7.50 -18.24 -10.95
N LEU A 287 7.26 -19.35 -11.63
CA LEU A 287 8.12 -19.84 -12.73
C LEU A 287 8.19 -18.83 -13.88
N GLN A 288 7.08 -18.18 -14.26
CA GLN A 288 7.08 -17.10 -15.25
C GLN A 288 7.98 -15.92 -14.83
N LEU A 289 8.03 -15.60 -13.54
CA LEU A 289 8.94 -14.56 -13.04
C LEU A 289 10.40 -15.02 -13.07
N VAL A 290 10.69 -16.29 -12.79
CA VAL A 290 12.04 -16.87 -12.95
C VAL A 290 12.49 -16.82 -14.41
N GLU A 291 11.63 -17.24 -15.35
CA GLU A 291 11.91 -17.13 -16.80
C GLU A 291 12.25 -15.70 -17.18
N ARG A 292 11.49 -14.71 -16.68
CA ARG A 292 11.76 -13.31 -16.96
C ARG A 292 13.08 -12.83 -16.35
N CYS A 293 13.44 -13.27 -15.15
CA CYS A 293 14.73 -12.96 -14.53
C CYS A 293 15.91 -13.55 -15.30
N VAL A 294 15.74 -14.72 -15.91
CA VAL A 294 16.75 -15.33 -16.77
C VAL A 294 16.89 -14.56 -18.09
N ALA A 295 15.78 -14.09 -18.66
CA ALA A 295 15.77 -13.31 -19.89
C ALA A 295 16.32 -11.88 -19.72
N ASP A 296 16.15 -11.29 -18.54
CA ASP A 296 16.63 -9.95 -18.21
C ASP A 296 17.53 -10.00 -16.96
N PRO A 297 18.87 -10.06 -17.14
CA PRO A 297 19.83 -10.15 -16.04
C PRO A 297 19.75 -9.01 -15.02
N THR A 298 19.17 -7.86 -15.38
CA THR A 298 19.02 -6.73 -14.43
C THR A 298 18.08 -7.08 -13.28
N LEU A 299 17.10 -7.97 -13.53
CA LEU A 299 16.16 -8.44 -12.52
C LEU A 299 16.80 -9.44 -11.53
N LEU A 300 17.92 -10.06 -11.88
CA LEU A 300 18.61 -11.01 -10.98
C LEU A 300 19.12 -10.34 -9.70
N ALA A 301 19.46 -9.05 -9.76
CA ALA A 301 19.85 -8.28 -8.57
C ALA A 301 18.75 -8.25 -7.50
N GLU A 302 17.49 -8.41 -7.93
CA GLU A 302 16.31 -8.38 -7.08
C GLU A 302 15.71 -9.77 -6.82
N PHE A 303 16.37 -10.84 -7.23
CA PHE A 303 15.85 -12.21 -7.12
C PHE A 303 15.49 -12.61 -5.67
N LYS A 304 16.13 -11.99 -4.67
CA LYS A 304 15.77 -12.14 -3.24
C LYS A 304 14.30 -11.83 -2.93
N LEU A 305 13.62 -11.02 -3.76
CA LEU A 305 12.19 -10.78 -3.64
C LEU A 305 11.38 -12.06 -3.91
N LEU A 306 11.77 -12.87 -4.89
CA LEU A 306 11.15 -14.16 -5.17
C LEU A 306 11.43 -15.18 -4.07
N GLU A 307 12.65 -15.20 -3.51
CA GLU A 307 12.95 -16.01 -2.32
C GLU A 307 12.07 -15.60 -1.14
N GLY A 308 11.89 -14.29 -0.93
CA GLY A 308 10.98 -13.75 0.07
C GLY A 308 9.53 -14.19 -0.16
N ALA A 309 9.11 -14.28 -1.42
CA ALA A 309 7.78 -14.78 -1.79
C ALA A 309 7.56 -16.25 -1.43
N MET A 310 8.63 -17.05 -1.28
CA MET A 310 8.52 -18.42 -0.79
C MET A 310 8.10 -18.51 0.68
N LYS A 311 7.96 -17.38 1.39
CA LYS A 311 7.32 -17.32 2.71
C LYS A 311 5.79 -17.27 2.64
N ILE A 312 5.21 -17.00 1.47
CA ILE A 312 3.75 -16.90 1.28
C ILE A 312 3.03 -18.23 1.55
N PRO A 313 3.48 -19.40 1.01
CA PRO A 313 2.80 -20.66 1.28
C PRO A 313 2.78 -21.02 2.77
N GLU A 314 1.60 -21.23 3.34
CA GLU A 314 1.41 -21.81 4.69
C GLU A 314 1.67 -23.32 4.70
N ARG A 315 1.90 -23.88 5.91
CA ARG A 315 2.35 -25.26 6.13
C ARG A 315 1.61 -26.32 5.32
N SER A 316 0.30 -26.20 5.17
CA SER A 316 -0.51 -27.18 4.43
C SER A 316 -0.23 -27.24 2.92
N VAL A 317 0.39 -26.21 2.33
CA VAL A 317 0.67 -26.10 0.89
C VAL A 317 2.15 -25.98 0.55
N ILE A 318 3.05 -25.85 1.56
CA ILE A 318 4.50 -25.78 1.34
C ILE A 318 4.99 -26.99 0.54
N LEU A 319 4.57 -28.19 0.96
CA LEU A 319 4.98 -29.45 0.35
C LEU A 319 4.64 -29.50 -1.15
N SER A 320 3.38 -29.19 -1.50
CA SER A 320 2.93 -29.19 -2.90
C SER A 320 3.72 -28.17 -3.74
N CYS A 321 3.88 -26.94 -3.23
CA CYS A 321 4.65 -25.90 -3.92
C CYS A 321 6.12 -26.30 -4.10
N ALA A 322 6.73 -26.93 -3.08
CA ALA A 322 8.12 -27.40 -3.12
C ALA A 322 8.31 -28.48 -4.18
N LEU A 323 7.39 -29.44 -4.30
CA LEU A 323 7.42 -30.49 -5.32
C LEU A 323 7.25 -29.92 -6.73
N LEU A 324 6.27 -29.02 -6.93
CA LEU A 324 6.03 -28.38 -8.23
C LEU A 324 7.25 -27.57 -8.70
N LEU A 325 7.93 -26.88 -7.78
CA LEU A 325 9.17 -26.17 -8.09
C LEU A 325 10.37 -27.12 -8.19
N GLY A 326 10.45 -28.17 -7.39
CA GLY A 326 11.69 -28.93 -7.22
C GLY A 326 11.82 -30.17 -8.10
N ASP A 327 10.72 -30.78 -8.52
CA ASP A 327 10.71 -32.05 -9.27
C ASP A 327 10.79 -31.85 -10.79
N GLY A 328 11.63 -30.91 -11.23
CA GLY A 328 11.86 -30.62 -12.64
C GLY A 328 12.68 -31.68 -13.37
N PRO A 329 12.74 -31.61 -14.72
CA PRO A 329 13.65 -32.43 -15.51
C PRO A 329 15.12 -32.19 -15.13
N THR A 330 15.89 -33.25 -14.93
CA THR A 330 17.31 -33.16 -14.54
C THR A 330 18.18 -32.38 -15.53
N HIS A 331 17.81 -32.34 -16.82
CA HIS A 331 18.53 -31.59 -17.84
C HIS A 331 18.41 -30.07 -17.65
N GLU A 332 17.37 -29.57 -16.96
CA GLU A 332 17.23 -28.16 -16.63
C GLU A 332 18.22 -27.72 -15.54
N HIS A 333 18.73 -28.65 -14.72
CA HIS A 333 19.53 -28.34 -13.53
C HIS A 333 20.86 -27.62 -13.84
N THR A 334 21.37 -27.73 -15.08
CA THR A 334 22.58 -27.04 -15.53
C THR A 334 22.30 -25.63 -16.08
N SER A 335 21.03 -25.30 -16.33
CA SER A 335 20.62 -23.96 -16.74
C SER A 335 20.47 -23.03 -15.55
N LEU A 336 20.58 -21.71 -15.80
CA LEU A 336 20.27 -20.70 -14.79
C LEU A 336 18.81 -20.82 -14.31
N TYR A 337 17.88 -21.02 -15.24
CA TYR A 337 16.46 -21.24 -14.93
C TYR A 337 16.24 -22.38 -13.93
N GLY A 338 16.79 -23.57 -14.23
CA GLY A 338 16.66 -24.72 -13.35
C GLY A 338 17.34 -24.50 -12.00
N THR A 339 18.51 -23.86 -11.98
CA THR A 339 19.23 -23.53 -10.74
C THR A 339 18.40 -22.61 -9.83
N LEU A 340 17.85 -21.53 -10.38
CA LEU A 340 16.98 -20.59 -9.65
C LEU A 340 15.70 -21.26 -9.17
N ARG A 341 15.10 -22.12 -9.99
CA ARG A 341 13.93 -22.92 -9.63
C ARG A 341 14.22 -23.84 -8.44
N ILE A 342 15.36 -24.55 -8.43
CA ILE A 342 15.80 -25.37 -7.29
C ILE A 342 16.07 -24.50 -6.05
N GLN A 343 16.65 -23.31 -6.20
CA GLN A 343 16.88 -22.39 -5.09
C GLN A 343 15.56 -21.97 -4.39
N LEU A 344 14.50 -21.70 -5.16
CA LEU A 344 13.17 -21.42 -4.60
C LEU A 344 12.55 -22.66 -3.93
N ALA A 345 12.70 -23.84 -4.55
CA ALA A 345 12.25 -25.10 -3.95
C ALA A 345 12.98 -25.38 -2.63
N GLN A 346 14.29 -25.17 -2.57
CA GLN A 346 15.11 -25.29 -1.36
C GLN A 346 14.55 -24.41 -0.23
N ALA A 347 14.22 -23.15 -0.52
CA ALA A 347 13.65 -22.23 0.47
C ALA A 347 12.32 -22.74 1.08
N LEU A 348 11.52 -23.49 0.31
CA LEU A 348 10.31 -24.15 0.81
C LEU A 348 10.61 -25.42 1.61
N VAL A 349 11.50 -26.28 1.10
CA VAL A 349 11.88 -27.54 1.76
C VAL A 349 12.51 -27.27 3.12
N SER A 350 13.35 -26.24 3.26
CA SER A 350 13.93 -25.83 4.54
C SER A 350 12.92 -25.40 5.61
N ARG A 351 11.65 -25.20 5.24
CA ARG A 351 10.56 -24.86 6.16
C ARG A 351 9.74 -26.07 6.60
N LEU A 352 9.93 -27.23 5.96
CA LEU A 352 9.28 -28.49 6.35
C LEU A 352 9.97 -29.06 7.60
N VAL A 353 9.21 -29.75 8.46
CA VAL A 353 9.83 -30.46 9.59
C VAL A 353 10.43 -31.78 9.12
N SER A 354 11.47 -32.28 9.80
CA SER A 354 12.14 -33.55 9.44
C SER A 354 11.17 -34.72 9.24
N ALA A 355 10.13 -34.84 10.06
CA ALA A 355 9.11 -35.88 9.91
C ALA A 355 8.35 -35.80 8.57
N GLU A 356 8.07 -34.60 8.06
CA GLU A 356 7.40 -34.40 6.76
C GLU A 356 8.32 -34.79 5.59
N LEU A 357 9.62 -34.52 5.71
CA LEU A 357 10.63 -34.95 4.73
C LEU A 357 10.81 -36.48 4.75
N GLU A 358 10.78 -37.07 5.94
CA GLU A 358 10.95 -38.51 6.14
C GLU A 358 9.78 -39.35 5.64
N LEU A 359 8.56 -38.89 5.92
CA LEU A 359 7.36 -39.68 5.62
C LEU A 359 6.89 -39.50 4.17
N ASN A 360 7.43 -38.53 3.42
CA ASN A 360 7.00 -38.24 2.06
C ASN A 360 7.94 -38.83 0.99
N ASN A 361 7.47 -39.86 0.29
CA ASN A 361 8.23 -40.54 -0.76
C ASN A 361 8.52 -39.65 -1.98
N GLU A 362 7.65 -38.70 -2.32
CA GLU A 362 7.82 -37.80 -3.46
C GLU A 362 8.96 -36.81 -3.20
N VAL A 363 9.01 -36.23 -1.99
CA VAL A 363 10.12 -35.36 -1.57
C VAL A 363 11.43 -36.13 -1.54
N LYS A 364 11.43 -37.37 -1.01
CA LYS A 364 12.62 -38.23 -1.05
C LYS A 364 13.09 -38.50 -2.48
N ALA A 365 12.17 -38.77 -3.41
CA ALA A 365 12.51 -38.97 -4.81
C ALA A 365 13.09 -37.71 -5.44
N MET A 366 12.48 -36.54 -5.20
CA MET A 366 12.97 -35.23 -5.64
C MET A 366 14.38 -34.94 -5.10
N LEU A 367 14.62 -35.11 -3.80
CA LEU A 367 15.93 -34.91 -3.18
C LEU A 367 16.99 -35.87 -3.74
N ARG A 368 16.64 -37.13 -4.03
CA ARG A 368 17.53 -38.08 -4.72
C ARG A 368 17.90 -37.60 -6.11
N LYS A 369 16.94 -37.07 -6.89
CA LYS A 369 17.22 -36.45 -8.20
C LYS A 369 18.17 -35.26 -8.08
N TRP A 370 18.06 -34.46 -7.01
CA TRP A 370 18.98 -33.36 -6.76
C TRP A 370 20.41 -33.86 -6.47
N LYS A 371 20.54 -34.88 -5.60
CA LYS A 371 21.85 -35.49 -5.24
C LYS A 371 22.59 -36.08 -6.43
N THR A 372 21.87 -36.61 -7.43
CA THR A 372 22.44 -37.19 -8.65
C THR A 372 22.48 -36.20 -9.82
N SER A 373 22.18 -34.92 -9.58
CA SER A 373 22.18 -33.89 -10.63
C SER A 373 23.55 -33.71 -11.28
N PRO A 374 23.63 -33.40 -12.58
CA PRO A 374 24.88 -32.98 -13.22
C PRO A 374 25.43 -31.65 -12.69
N SER A 375 24.58 -30.78 -12.13
CA SER A 375 24.98 -29.49 -11.54
C SER A 375 25.53 -29.66 -10.13
N GLU A 376 26.76 -29.22 -9.89
CA GLU A 376 27.39 -29.27 -8.57
C GLU A 376 26.62 -28.50 -7.51
N TYR A 377 26.10 -27.32 -7.88
CA TYR A 377 25.24 -26.52 -7.01
C TYR A 377 24.00 -27.33 -6.55
N VAL A 378 23.27 -27.92 -7.50
CA VAL A 378 22.05 -28.67 -7.20
C VAL A 378 22.36 -29.93 -6.37
N ARG A 379 23.49 -30.61 -6.64
CA ARG A 379 23.96 -31.69 -5.77
C ARG A 379 24.19 -31.18 -4.35
N GLY A 380 24.92 -30.08 -4.19
CA GLY A 380 25.19 -29.46 -2.89
C GLY A 380 23.90 -29.15 -2.11
N VAL A 381 22.89 -28.61 -2.79
CA VAL A 381 21.55 -28.39 -2.19
C VAL A 381 20.91 -29.72 -1.75
N GLY A 382 20.92 -30.75 -2.60
CA GLY A 382 20.35 -32.07 -2.28
C GLY A 382 21.03 -32.76 -1.09
N TRP A 383 22.36 -32.69 -0.99
CA TRP A 383 23.13 -33.23 0.13
C TRP A 383 22.93 -32.42 1.43
N GLY A 384 22.64 -31.11 1.33
CA GLY A 384 22.39 -30.26 2.49
C GLY A 384 21.20 -30.67 3.38
N PHE A 385 20.27 -31.49 2.85
CA PHE A 385 19.11 -32.01 3.60
C PHE A 385 19.33 -33.40 4.22
N GLU A 386 20.50 -34.02 4.04
CA GLU A 386 20.76 -35.38 4.54
C GLU A 386 20.94 -35.44 6.06
N ASN A 387 21.40 -34.37 6.71
CA ASN A 387 21.42 -34.29 8.17
C ASN A 387 20.04 -34.08 8.80
N ALA A 388 18.99 -33.86 8.00
CA ALA A 388 17.61 -33.65 8.45
C ALA A 388 16.72 -34.89 8.26
N VAL A 389 17.25 -35.95 7.62
CA VAL A 389 16.55 -37.18 7.22
C VAL A 389 17.50 -38.36 7.51
N PRO A 390 17.48 -38.96 8.73
CA PRO A 390 18.39 -40.04 9.15
C PRO A 390 18.47 -41.29 8.26
#